data_AF-A0A2E9YQS8-F1
#
_entry.id   AF-A0A2E9YQS8-F1
#
_cell.length_a   1.000
_cell.length_b   1.000
_cell.length_c   1.000
_cell.angle_alpha   90.00
_cell.angle_beta   90.00
_cell.angle_gamma   90.00
#
_symmetry.space_group_name_H-M   'P 1'
#
loop_
_entity.id
_entity.type
_entity.pdbx_description
1 polymer ?
#
loop_
_entity_poly.entity_id
_entity_poly.type
_entity_poly.pdbx_seq_one_letter_code
_entity_poly.pdbx_strand_id
1 'polypeptide(L)'
;MPEDSWAEITEEELQQLEYVEDFDLPHGISTWEYDVVRLKTDTEEGGLRYTTSLLKRMGDKGWELVNITPLGDENGPRYGIFKRIWDQGHGDEDDS
;
A
#
# COMPACT_ATOMS: atom_id res chain seq x y z
N MET A 1 22.49 -3.75 19.88
CA MET A 1 22.09 -2.86 18.77
C MET A 1 23.26 -1.93 18.53
N PRO A 2 23.69 -1.69 17.28
CA PRO A 2 24.69 -0.64 17.05
C PRO A 2 24.04 0.70 17.40
N GLU A 3 24.68 1.43 18.30
CA GLU A 3 24.47 2.87 18.48
C GLU A 3 25.05 3.53 17.22
N ASP A 4 24.44 4.62 16.74
CA ASP A 4 24.79 5.37 15.50
C ASP A 4 24.06 4.98 14.20
N SER A 5 22.74 4.79 14.26
CA SER A 5 21.87 4.82 13.06
C SER A 5 20.87 5.99 13.10
N TRP A 6 21.26 7.10 13.72
CA TRP A 6 20.65 8.41 13.45
C TRP A 6 21.60 9.12 12.51
N ALA A 7 21.59 8.75 11.23
CA ALA A 7 22.33 9.48 10.22
C ALA A 7 21.89 10.94 10.28
N GLU A 8 22.85 11.85 10.43
CA GLU A 8 22.62 13.29 10.41
C GLU A 8 22.04 13.65 9.04
N ILE A 9 20.74 13.89 8.98
CA ILE A 9 20.05 14.30 7.75
C ILE A 9 20.63 15.66 7.35
N THR A 10 21.24 15.75 6.16
CA THR A 10 21.87 17.00 5.72
C THR A 10 20.82 18.01 5.25
N GLU A 11 21.19 19.29 5.24
CA GLU A 11 20.29 20.36 4.77
C GLU A 11 19.90 20.16 3.29
N GLU A 12 20.76 19.53 2.48
CA GLU A 12 20.41 19.13 1.11
C GLU A 12 19.39 17.99 1.05
N GLU A 13 19.41 17.03 1.98
CA GLU A 13 18.41 15.95 2.06
C GLU A 13 17.05 16.47 2.53
N LEU A 14 17.04 17.48 3.42
CA LEU A 14 15.82 18.20 3.79
C LEU A 14 15.23 18.99 2.61
N GLN A 15 16.08 19.61 1.79
CA GLN A 15 15.62 20.37 0.62
C GLN A 15 15.00 19.48 -0.46
N GLN A 16 15.35 18.18 -0.52
CA GLN A 16 14.68 17.21 -1.38
C GLN A 16 13.27 16.84 -0.90
N LEU A 17 13.03 16.87 0.41
CA LEU A 17 11.70 16.62 0.99
C LEU A 17 10.75 17.80 0.80
N GLU A 18 11.28 19.02 0.69
CA GLU A 18 10.52 20.25 0.47
C GLU A 18 9.91 20.34 -0.95
N TYR A 19 10.36 19.48 -1.88
CA TYR A 19 9.88 19.42 -3.27
C TYR A 19 8.59 18.60 -3.48
N VAL A 20 7.83 18.33 -2.41
CA VAL A 20 6.62 17.49 -2.46
C VAL A 20 5.32 18.30 -2.36
N GLU A 21 5.39 19.61 -2.09
CA GLU A 21 4.18 20.44 -1.93
C GLU A 21 3.55 20.92 -3.26
N ASP A 22 4.29 20.89 -4.38
CA ASP A 22 3.85 21.43 -5.69
C ASP A 22 3.53 20.35 -6.75
N PHE A 23 3.31 19.09 -6.36
CA PHE A 23 2.93 18.04 -7.31
C PHE A 23 1.41 18.03 -7.52
N ASP A 24 0.90 19.00 -8.28
CA ASP A 24 -0.39 18.86 -8.95
C ASP A 24 -0.30 17.59 -9.81
N LEU A 25 -0.99 16.53 -9.38
CA LEU A 25 -1.04 15.28 -10.14
C LEU A 25 -1.55 15.61 -11.55
N PRO A 26 -0.81 15.24 -12.61
CA PRO A 26 -1.20 15.59 -13.96
C PRO A 26 -2.63 15.11 -14.24
N HIS A 27 -3.52 16.06 -14.54
CA HIS A 27 -4.92 15.79 -14.81
C HIS A 27 -5.04 14.80 -15.99
N GLY A 28 -5.82 13.72 -15.78
CA GLY A 28 -6.07 12.71 -16.81
C GLY A 28 -5.27 11.41 -16.67
N ILE A 29 -4.39 11.28 -15.67
CA ILE A 29 -3.77 9.99 -15.31
C ILE A 29 -4.54 9.39 -14.13
N SER A 30 -4.95 8.12 -14.25
CA SER A 30 -5.58 7.40 -13.14
C SER A 30 -4.59 7.26 -11.99
N THR A 31 -4.89 7.86 -10.86
CA THR A 31 -4.19 7.63 -9.60
C THR A 31 -4.59 6.26 -9.06
N TRP A 32 -3.62 5.53 -8.51
CA TRP A 32 -3.86 4.21 -7.92
C TRP A 32 -3.48 4.23 -6.45
N GLU A 33 -4.36 3.70 -5.62
CA GLU A 33 -4.08 3.39 -4.23
C GLU A 33 -3.60 1.94 -4.12
N TYR A 34 -2.60 1.70 -3.27
CA TYR A 34 -2.07 0.38 -2.99
C TYR A 34 -2.20 0.04 -1.51
N ASP A 35 -2.57 -1.20 -1.21
CA ASP A 35 -2.60 -1.72 0.16
C ASP A 35 -1.90 -3.09 0.22
N VAL A 36 -1.23 -3.36 1.33
CA VAL A 36 -0.41 -4.56 1.53
C VAL A 36 -0.87 -5.28 2.77
N VAL A 37 -1.43 -6.48 2.60
CA VAL A 37 -2.03 -7.24 3.70
C VAL A 37 -1.30 -8.56 3.90
N ARG A 38 -0.92 -8.84 5.14
CA ARG A 38 -0.32 -10.12 5.51
C ARG A 38 -1.34 -11.26 5.37
N LEU A 39 -0.95 -12.31 4.66
CA LEU A 39 -1.71 -13.54 4.50
C LEU A 39 -1.31 -14.56 5.56
N LYS A 40 -2.27 -15.40 5.93
CA LYS A 40 -2.00 -16.57 6.78
C LYS A 40 -1.67 -17.78 5.90
N THR A 41 -0.74 -18.60 6.36
CA THR A 41 -0.36 -19.84 5.70
C THR A 41 -1.36 -20.96 6.00
N ASP A 42 -1.29 -22.04 5.22
CA ASP A 42 -2.03 -23.28 5.47
C ASP A 42 -1.55 -24.04 6.71
N THR A 43 -0.32 -23.78 7.15
CA THR A 43 0.23 -24.30 8.41
C THR A 43 -0.38 -23.67 9.66
N GLU A 44 -1.00 -22.48 9.55
CA GLU A 44 -1.73 -21.85 10.62
C GLU A 44 -3.17 -22.37 10.67
N GLU A 45 -3.66 -22.72 11.88
CA GLU A 45 -5.03 -23.21 12.04
C GLU A 45 -6.06 -22.19 11.53
N GLY A 46 -6.87 -22.62 10.55
CA GLY A 46 -7.85 -21.75 9.89
C GLY A 46 -7.26 -20.70 8.95
N GLY A 47 -5.94 -20.71 8.69
CA GLY A 47 -5.25 -19.73 7.87
C GLY A 47 -5.77 -19.67 6.42
N LEU A 48 -6.04 -20.83 5.80
CA LEU A 48 -6.65 -20.88 4.47
C LEU A 48 -8.02 -20.19 4.44
N ARG A 49 -8.90 -20.50 5.40
CA ARG A 49 -10.25 -19.90 5.49
C ARG A 49 -10.18 -18.39 5.72
N TYR A 50 -9.26 -17.94 6.57
CA TYR A 50 -9.02 -16.52 6.80
C TYR A 50 -8.58 -15.82 5.51
N THR A 51 -7.55 -16.34 4.85
CA THR A 51 -7.01 -15.77 3.61
C THR A 51 -8.07 -15.71 2.51
N THR A 52 -8.84 -16.79 2.27
CA THR A 52 -9.94 -16.77 1.31
C THR A 52 -10.99 -15.71 1.64
N SER A 53 -11.35 -15.57 2.92
CA SER A 53 -12.34 -14.58 3.36
C SER A 53 -11.82 -13.14 3.19
N LEU A 54 -10.52 -12.92 3.44
CA LEU A 54 -9.84 -11.65 3.24
C LEU A 54 -9.80 -11.27 1.77
N LEU A 55 -9.34 -12.17 0.89
CA LEU A 55 -9.26 -11.93 -0.56
C LEU A 55 -10.64 -11.56 -1.12
N LYS A 56 -11.68 -12.30 -0.71
CA LYS A 56 -13.06 -12.00 -1.11
C LYS A 56 -13.49 -10.61 -0.64
N ARG A 57 -13.25 -10.26 0.63
CA ARG A 57 -13.59 -8.93 1.17
C ARG A 57 -12.85 -7.80 0.46
N MET A 58 -11.59 -8.01 0.06
CA MET A 58 -10.84 -7.03 -0.73
C MET A 58 -11.49 -6.83 -2.09
N GLY A 59 -11.81 -7.92 -2.80
CA GLY A 59 -12.52 -7.87 -4.09
C GLY A 59 -13.89 -7.19 -3.98
N ASP A 60 -14.68 -7.51 -2.95
CA ASP A 60 -16.00 -6.90 -2.69
C ASP A 60 -15.90 -5.38 -2.44
N LYS A 61 -14.72 -4.89 -2.00
CA LYS A 61 -14.42 -3.46 -1.78
C LYS A 61 -13.80 -2.78 -3.00
N GLY A 62 -13.70 -3.46 -4.13
CA GLY A 62 -13.12 -2.92 -5.37
C GLY A 62 -11.59 -2.97 -5.43
N TRP A 63 -10.94 -3.71 -4.51
CA TRP A 63 -9.50 -3.93 -4.58
C TRP A 63 -9.16 -5.10 -5.51
N GLU A 64 -8.21 -4.88 -6.41
CA GLU A 64 -7.64 -5.88 -7.31
C GLU A 64 -6.36 -6.46 -6.71
N LEU A 65 -6.26 -7.78 -6.61
CA LEU A 65 -5.02 -8.44 -6.20
C LEU A 65 -3.99 -8.37 -7.33
N VAL A 66 -2.86 -7.72 -7.07
CA VAL A 66 -1.76 -7.53 -8.03
C VAL A 66 -0.73 -8.64 -7.92
N ASN A 67 -0.33 -8.97 -6.69
CA ASN A 67 0.74 -9.93 -6.44
C ASN A 67 0.61 -10.57 -5.06
N ILE A 68 1.19 -11.75 -4.90
CA ILE A 68 1.45 -12.37 -3.60
C ILE A 68 2.94 -12.63 -3.49
N THR A 69 3.61 -11.96 -2.56
CA THR A 69 5.07 -12.08 -2.37
C THR A 69 5.42 -12.52 -0.95
N PRO A 70 6.42 -13.39 -0.76
CA PRO A 70 7.05 -13.55 0.54
C PRO A 70 7.87 -12.30 0.88
N LEU A 71 7.97 -11.98 2.17
CA LEU A 71 8.91 -10.98 2.68
C LEU A 71 10.07 -11.70 3.37
N GLY A 72 11.29 -11.48 2.86
CA GLY A 72 12.50 -12.12 3.37
C GLY A 72 12.85 -13.39 2.60
N ASP A 73 12.74 -14.54 3.24
CA ASP A 73 13.04 -15.86 2.67
C ASP A 73 11.81 -16.49 1.98
N GLU A 74 12.03 -17.57 1.22
CA GLU A 74 10.94 -18.28 0.51
C GLU A 74 9.86 -18.86 1.46
N ASN A 75 10.21 -19.05 2.73
CA ASN A 75 9.32 -19.51 3.79
C ASN A 75 8.79 -18.37 4.67
N GLY A 76 9.11 -17.13 4.34
CA GLY A 76 8.72 -15.95 5.10
C GLY A 76 7.21 -15.67 5.01
N PRO A 77 6.71 -14.74 5.84
CA PRO A 77 5.30 -14.35 5.80
C PRO A 77 4.93 -13.86 4.40
N ARG A 78 3.78 -14.31 3.89
CA ARG A 78 3.27 -13.92 2.58
C ARG A 78 2.40 -12.67 2.71
N TYR A 79 2.50 -11.79 1.73
CA TYR A 79 1.72 -10.56 1.66
C TYR A 79 1.00 -10.49 0.31
N GLY A 80 -0.29 -10.16 0.36
CA GLY A 80 -1.07 -9.80 -0.81
C GLY A 80 -0.95 -8.30 -1.05
N ILE A 81 -0.54 -7.93 -2.26
CA ILE A 81 -0.48 -6.54 -2.72
C ILE A 81 -1.74 -6.29 -3.53
N PHE A 82 -2.51 -5.29 -3.12
CA PHE A 82 -3.74 -4.89 -3.78
C PHE A 82 -3.60 -3.48 -4.36
N LYS A 83 -4.35 -3.22 -5.43
CA LYS A 83 -4.52 -1.88 -5.98
C LYS A 83 -5.99 -1.56 -6.19
N ARG A 84 -6.34 -0.28 -6.18
CA ARG A 84 -7.61 0.22 -6.72
C ARG A 84 -7.42 1.62 -7.27
N ILE A 85 -8.34 2.07 -8.11
CA ILE A 85 -8.34 3.46 -8.56
C ILE A 85 -8.56 4.35 -7.33
N TRP A 86 -7.69 5.32 -7.17
CA TRP A 86 -7.88 6.40 -6.21
C TRP A 86 -8.75 7.45 -6.88
N ASP A 87 -10.04 7.36 -6.62
CA ASP A 87 -10.94 8.47 -6.90
C ASP A 87 -10.68 9.51 -5.81
N GLN A 88 -9.84 10.52 -6.12
CA GLN A 88 -9.96 11.80 -5.42
C GLN A 88 -11.43 12.18 -5.60
N GLY A 89 -12.20 12.10 -4.52
CA GLY A 89 -13.62 12.44 -4.60
C GLY A 89 -13.78 13.75 -5.36
N HIS A 90 -14.72 13.77 -6.28
CA HIS A 90 -15.48 14.96 -6.61
C HIS A 90 -15.82 15.68 -5.29
N GLY A 91 -14.93 16.59 -4.91
CA GLY A 91 -15.01 17.44 -3.74
C GLY A 91 -15.35 18.87 -4.11
N ASP A 92 -15.78 19.09 -5.36
CA ASP A 92 -16.38 20.31 -5.83
C ASP A 92 -17.69 19.94 -6.53
N GLU A 93 -18.73 20.71 -6.26
CA GLU A 93 -20.06 20.69 -6.89
C GLU A 93 -21.07 19.65 -6.34
N ASP A 94 -21.40 19.77 -5.05
CA ASP A 94 -22.84 19.90 -4.72
C ASP A 94 -23.08 21.41 -4.48
N ASP A 95 -23.32 22.07 -5.61
CA ASP A 95 -23.67 23.48 -5.78
C ASP A 95 -25.16 23.66 -5.43
N SER A 96 -25.51 24.57 -4.52
CA SER A 96 -26.72 25.45 -4.51
C SER A 96 -27.09 25.96 -3.12
#